data_AF-A0A366CUZ4-F1
#
_entry.id   AF-A0A366CUZ4-F1
#
_cell.length_a   1.000
_cell.length_b   1.000
_cell.length_c   1.000
_cell.angle_alpha   90.00
_cell.angle_beta   90.00
_cell.angle_gamma   90.00
#
_symmetry.space_group_name_H-M   'P 1'
#
loop_
_entity.id
_entity.type
_entity.pdbx_description
1 polymer ?
#
loop_
_entity_poly.entity_id
_entity_poly.type
_entity_poly.pdbx_seq_one_letter_code
_entity_poly.pdbx_strand_id
1 'polypeptide(L)'
;MKTTIRSPDNLTDILDPHLGTILSAVTDTLDQAQLAEEEIAAAQSRLRGPRHRQTRSTVWHAFSLLTPTHPRMTHSMVYRAHCRELLDRVVSGTPTQPGTAAEILMALSEANSIAPLTTPAFGLWLRMWRTAGLPPIESTGDSEVHYQAIAADRIDELEHQSRSKLAVPTRVLGEIDCHGYHHGEPVDCLHNRRRSRAAQGHRAA
;
A
#
# COMPACT_ATOMS: atom_id res chain seq x y z
N MET A 1 56.26 -7.64 35.45
CA MET A 1 55.02 -7.08 34.86
C MET A 1 54.20 -8.24 34.34
N LYS A 2 53.03 -8.51 34.93
CA LYS A 2 52.11 -9.57 34.48
C LYS A 2 51.21 -8.98 33.39
N THR A 3 51.27 -9.53 32.19
CA THR A 3 50.34 -9.20 31.10
C THR A 3 49.12 -10.11 31.22
N THR A 4 48.01 -9.55 31.68
CA THR A 4 46.72 -10.24 31.70
C THR A 4 46.14 -10.23 30.29
N ILE A 5 46.07 -11.39 29.64
CA ILE A 5 45.28 -11.60 28.42
C ILE A 5 43.81 -11.60 28.85
N ARG A 6 43.03 -10.59 28.41
CA ARG A 6 41.56 -10.59 28.58
C ARG A 6 40.97 -11.67 27.67
N SER A 7 40.25 -12.63 28.25
CA SER A 7 39.36 -13.56 27.52
C SER A 7 38.23 -12.76 26.87
N PRO A 8 37.87 -13.00 25.59
CA PRO A 8 36.69 -12.42 24.99
C PRO A 8 35.46 -13.25 25.39
N ASP A 9 35.03 -13.17 26.65
CA ASP A 9 33.81 -13.82 27.13
C ASP A 9 32.59 -12.91 26.88
N ASN A 10 32.34 -12.55 25.62
CA ASN A 10 31.05 -11.96 25.23
C ASN A 10 30.70 -12.37 23.80
N LEU A 11 29.99 -13.49 23.69
CA LEU A 11 29.35 -13.94 22.44
C LEU A 11 28.34 -12.88 21.91
N THR A 12 27.95 -11.93 22.74
CA THR A 12 27.07 -10.79 22.43
C THR A 12 27.78 -9.64 21.72
N ASP A 13 29.11 -9.51 21.82
CA ASP A 13 29.89 -8.47 21.13
C ASP A 13 30.23 -8.85 19.67
N ILE A 14 29.85 -10.07 19.24
CA ILE A 14 30.00 -10.60 17.87
C ILE A 14 28.62 -10.74 17.19
N LEU A 15 27.56 -10.13 17.74
CA LEU A 15 26.31 -10.00 17.01
C LEU A 15 26.45 -8.84 16.01
N ASP A 16 26.78 -9.24 14.78
CA ASP A 16 27.00 -8.42 13.62
C ASP A 16 25.89 -7.34 13.43
N PRO A 17 26.22 -6.04 13.28
CA PRO A 17 25.25 -5.00 12.92
C PRO A 17 24.45 -5.32 11.64
N HIS A 18 24.95 -6.20 10.77
CA HIS A 18 24.19 -6.72 9.64
C HIS A 18 23.04 -7.65 10.05
N LEU A 19 23.17 -8.45 11.11
CA LEU A 19 22.07 -9.27 11.64
C LEU A 19 20.96 -8.42 12.25
N GLY A 20 21.31 -7.35 12.97
CA GLY A 20 20.32 -6.40 13.50
C GLY A 20 19.54 -5.69 12.40
N THR A 21 20.23 -5.31 11.32
CA THR A 21 19.62 -4.68 10.14
C THR A 21 18.68 -5.64 9.40
N ILE A 22 19.11 -6.89 9.19
CA ILE A 22 18.29 -7.92 8.53
C ILE A 22 17.05 -8.23 9.38
N LEU A 23 17.20 -8.39 10.70
CA LEU A 23 16.09 -8.69 11.59
C LEU A 23 15.07 -7.56 11.63
N SER A 24 15.52 -6.29 11.63
CA SER A 24 14.62 -5.13 11.55
C SER A 24 13.84 -5.12 10.24
N ALA A 25 14.51 -5.31 9.09
CA ALA A 25 13.84 -5.32 7.79
C ALA A 25 12.83 -6.48 7.65
N VAL A 26 13.14 -7.65 8.21
CA VAL A 26 12.20 -8.79 8.26
C VAL A 26 10.99 -8.45 9.13
N THR A 27 11.21 -7.83 10.30
CA THR A 27 10.12 -7.44 11.21
C THR A 27 9.20 -6.42 10.56
N ASP A 28 9.75 -5.37 9.93
CA ASP A 28 8.97 -4.35 9.22
C ASP A 28 8.14 -4.96 8.07
N THR A 29 8.70 -5.95 7.37
CA THR A 29 8.00 -6.64 6.27
C THR A 29 6.84 -7.49 6.79
N LEU A 30 7.02 -8.20 7.90
CA LEU A 30 5.97 -9.00 8.52
C LEU A 30 4.84 -8.13 9.07
N ASP A 31 5.19 -7.00 9.68
CA ASP A 31 4.21 -6.02 10.15
C ASP A 31 3.40 -5.45 8.97
N GLN A 32 4.04 -5.15 7.83
CA GLN A 32 3.33 -4.69 6.64
C GLN A 32 2.44 -5.78 6.01
N ALA A 33 2.85 -7.05 6.05
CA ALA A 33 2.00 -8.15 5.58
C ALA A 33 0.73 -8.25 6.43
N GLN A 34 0.87 -8.20 7.76
CA GLN A 34 -0.25 -8.20 8.69
C GLN A 34 -1.19 -7.02 8.46
N LEU A 35 -0.65 -5.80 8.29
CA LEU A 35 -1.45 -4.61 7.99
C LEU A 35 -2.20 -4.75 6.64
N ALA A 36 -1.57 -5.33 5.62
CA ALA A 36 -2.19 -5.56 4.33
C ALA A 36 -3.36 -6.57 4.40
N GLU A 37 -3.19 -7.66 5.14
CA GLU A 37 -4.26 -8.64 5.39
C GLU A 37 -5.44 -8.01 6.13
N GLU A 38 -5.17 -7.17 7.14
CA GLU A 38 -6.21 -6.43 7.86
C GLU A 38 -6.98 -5.48 6.94
N GLU A 39 -6.30 -4.77 6.03
CA GLU A 39 -6.97 -3.89 5.07
C GLU A 39 -7.79 -4.68 4.04
N ILE A 40 -7.32 -5.85 3.60
CA ILE A 40 -8.10 -6.77 2.76
C ILE A 40 -9.36 -7.23 3.49
N ALA A 41 -9.23 -7.67 4.75
CA ALA A 41 -10.37 -8.07 5.57
C ALA A 41 -11.36 -6.92 5.78
N ALA A 42 -10.86 -5.71 6.06
CA ALA A 42 -11.67 -4.50 6.18
C ALA A 42 -12.39 -4.17 4.87
N ALA A 43 -11.72 -4.23 3.72
CA ALA A 43 -12.32 -4.04 2.41
C ALA A 43 -13.42 -5.09 2.11
N GLN A 44 -13.17 -6.36 2.41
CA GLN A 44 -14.19 -7.40 2.26
C GLN A 44 -15.39 -7.20 3.19
N SER A 45 -15.17 -6.69 4.41
CA SER A 45 -16.25 -6.44 5.39
C SER A 45 -17.21 -5.32 4.95
N ARG A 46 -16.71 -4.35 4.17
CA ARG A 46 -17.49 -3.27 3.55
C ARG A 46 -18.40 -3.79 2.41
N LEU A 47 -18.06 -4.92 1.80
CA LEU A 47 -18.75 -5.51 0.65
C LEU A 47 -19.86 -6.51 1.06
N ARG A 48 -21.00 -6.02 1.54
CA ARG A 48 -22.07 -6.88 2.10
C ARG A 48 -23.10 -7.35 1.07
N GLY A 49 -23.51 -8.61 1.19
CA GLY A 49 -24.61 -9.19 0.41
C GLY A 49 -24.18 -9.90 -0.89
N PRO A 50 -25.11 -10.60 -1.57
CA PRO A 50 -24.79 -11.51 -2.67
C PRO A 50 -24.16 -10.83 -3.88
N ARG A 51 -24.57 -9.60 -4.18
CA ARG A 51 -24.09 -8.83 -5.36
C ARG A 51 -22.59 -8.55 -5.35
N HIS A 52 -21.96 -8.52 -4.17
CA HIS A 52 -20.53 -8.23 -4.03
C HIS A 52 -19.65 -9.48 -3.87
N ARG A 53 -20.21 -10.69 -4.03
CA ARG A 53 -19.48 -11.94 -3.82
C ARG A 53 -18.25 -12.07 -4.72
N GLN A 54 -18.38 -11.70 -6.00
CA GLN A 54 -17.26 -11.70 -6.94
C GLN A 54 -16.19 -10.67 -6.56
N THR A 55 -16.62 -9.46 -6.19
CA THR A 55 -15.70 -8.40 -5.77
C THR A 55 -14.93 -8.81 -4.52
N ARG A 56 -15.59 -9.43 -3.52
CA ARG A 56 -14.92 -9.96 -2.32
C ARG A 56 -13.87 -11.02 -2.65
N SER A 57 -14.20 -11.97 -3.53
CA SER A 57 -13.22 -12.96 -4.00
C SER A 57 -12.04 -12.27 -4.70
N THR A 58 -12.29 -11.23 -5.48
CA THR A 58 -11.22 -10.49 -6.19
C THR A 58 -10.33 -9.70 -5.25
N VAL A 59 -10.93 -8.98 -4.29
CA VAL A 59 -10.23 -8.21 -3.24
C VAL A 59 -9.30 -9.10 -2.41
N TRP A 60 -9.68 -10.34 -2.13
CA TRP A 60 -8.79 -11.29 -1.44
C TRP A 60 -7.46 -11.49 -2.17
N HIS A 61 -7.51 -11.61 -3.50
CA HIS A 61 -6.33 -11.87 -4.32
C HIS A 61 -5.53 -10.61 -4.65
N ALA A 62 -5.93 -9.45 -4.12
CA ALA A 62 -5.27 -8.17 -4.38
C ALA A 62 -4.00 -7.95 -3.53
N PHE A 63 -3.61 -8.89 -2.66
CA PHE A 63 -2.44 -8.75 -1.77
C PHE A 63 -1.16 -8.36 -2.51
N SER A 64 -0.92 -8.94 -3.69
CA SER A 64 0.27 -8.63 -4.52
C SER A 64 0.33 -7.18 -5.01
N LEU A 65 -0.77 -6.44 -4.96
CA LEU A 65 -0.80 -5.03 -5.33
C LEU A 65 -0.33 -4.11 -4.20
N LEU A 66 -0.36 -4.59 -2.95
CA LEU A 66 -0.19 -3.77 -1.74
C LEU A 66 1.28 -3.54 -1.37
N THR A 67 2.22 -3.90 -2.26
CA THR A 67 3.64 -3.69 -2.03
C THR A 67 3.96 -2.19 -1.89
N PRO A 68 4.61 -1.77 -0.79
CA PRO A 68 5.00 -0.38 -0.61
C PRO A 68 6.06 0.03 -1.65
N THR A 69 5.97 1.26 -2.12
CA THR A 69 6.85 1.79 -3.18
C THR A 69 7.82 2.87 -2.69
N HIS A 70 7.72 3.25 -1.41
CA HIS A 70 8.57 4.28 -0.81
C HIS A 70 9.04 3.85 0.60
N PRO A 71 10.33 4.03 0.95
CA PRO A 71 10.86 3.67 2.28
C PRO A 71 10.13 4.27 3.49
N ARG A 72 9.48 5.43 3.35
CA ARG A 72 8.72 6.09 4.44
C ARG A 72 7.33 5.48 4.65
N MET A 73 6.93 4.51 3.82
CA MET A 73 5.74 3.69 4.04
C MET A 73 5.94 2.61 5.12
N THR A 74 7.04 2.64 5.88
CA THR A 74 7.16 1.92 7.15
C THR A 74 6.19 2.45 8.20
N HIS A 75 5.71 3.70 8.07
CA HIS A 75 4.66 4.24 8.93
C HIS A 75 3.30 3.61 8.60
N SER A 76 2.74 2.87 9.56
CA SER A 76 1.49 2.10 9.42
C SER A 76 0.33 2.89 8.83
N MET A 77 0.16 4.16 9.22
CA MET A 77 -0.93 5.01 8.74
C MET A 77 -0.83 5.34 7.24
N VAL A 78 0.37 5.66 6.75
CA VAL A 78 0.62 5.97 5.33
C VAL A 78 0.46 4.71 4.49
N TYR A 79 0.98 3.59 4.99
CA TYR A 79 0.84 2.29 4.34
C TYR A 79 -0.62 1.84 4.25
N ARG A 80 -1.39 1.93 5.34
CA ARG A 80 -2.83 1.64 5.33
C ARG A 80 -3.58 2.54 4.34
N ALA A 81 -3.23 3.83 4.25
CA ALA A 81 -3.84 4.71 3.25
C ALA A 81 -3.53 4.26 1.81
N HIS A 82 -2.28 3.88 1.52
CA HIS A 82 -1.88 3.30 0.24
C HIS A 82 -2.69 2.02 -0.07
N CYS A 83 -2.78 1.09 0.87
CA CYS A 83 -3.53 -0.16 0.69
C CYS A 83 -5.02 0.10 0.44
N ARG A 84 -5.65 0.98 1.24
CA ARG A 84 -7.07 1.32 1.08
C ARG A 84 -7.38 1.86 -0.30
N GLU A 85 -6.58 2.80 -0.81
CA GLU A 85 -6.79 3.38 -2.14
C GLU A 85 -6.68 2.30 -3.24
N LEU A 86 -5.69 1.41 -3.17
CA LEU A 86 -5.56 0.32 -4.14
C LEU A 86 -6.73 -0.67 -4.08
N LEU A 87 -7.18 -1.04 -2.88
CA LEU A 87 -8.32 -1.93 -2.70
C LEU A 87 -9.62 -1.28 -3.19
N ASP A 88 -9.83 0.01 -2.93
CA ASP A 88 -10.99 0.75 -3.41
C ASP A 88 -10.99 0.85 -4.96
N ARG A 89 -9.81 0.94 -5.59
CA ARG A 89 -9.67 0.83 -7.06
C ARG A 89 -10.02 -0.56 -7.58
N VAL A 90 -9.57 -1.63 -6.92
CA VAL A 90 -9.96 -3.01 -7.25
C VAL A 90 -11.48 -3.20 -7.14
N VAL A 91 -12.09 -2.65 -6.08
CA VAL A 91 -13.55 -2.69 -5.89
C VAL A 91 -14.29 -1.97 -7.01
N SER A 92 -13.76 -0.83 -7.45
CA SER A 92 -14.37 0.03 -8.48
C SER A 92 -14.01 -0.40 -9.91
N GLY A 93 -13.11 -1.37 -10.09
CA GLY A 93 -12.59 -1.78 -11.39
C GLY A 93 -11.74 -0.71 -12.09
N THR A 94 -11.16 0.23 -11.33
CA THR A 94 -10.31 1.30 -11.88
C THR A 94 -8.84 0.88 -11.91
N PRO A 95 -8.02 1.49 -12.77
CA PRO A 95 -6.60 1.15 -12.90
C PRO A 95 -5.82 1.29 -11.59
N THR A 96 -5.05 0.26 -11.23
CA THR A 96 -4.23 0.24 -10.01
C THR A 96 -2.83 0.80 -10.23
N GLN A 97 -2.39 0.96 -11.47
CA GLN A 97 -1.05 1.43 -11.85
C GLN A 97 -0.75 2.86 -11.40
N PRO A 98 -1.62 3.87 -11.60
CA PRO A 98 -1.29 5.26 -11.28
C PRO A 98 -0.91 5.45 -9.81
N GLY A 99 -0.06 6.43 -9.52
CA GLY A 99 0.36 6.76 -8.16
C GLY A 99 -0.84 6.94 -7.20
N THR A 100 -0.74 6.45 -5.97
CA THR A 100 -1.71 6.69 -4.90
C THR A 100 -1.46 8.05 -4.24
N ALA A 101 -2.46 8.58 -3.53
CA ALA A 101 -2.31 9.81 -2.76
C ALA A 101 -1.19 9.70 -1.72
N ALA A 102 -1.06 8.53 -1.07
CA ALA A 102 0.03 8.24 -0.14
C ALA A 102 1.41 8.30 -0.83
N GLU A 103 1.54 7.79 -2.05
CA GLU A 103 2.79 7.86 -2.83
C GLU A 103 3.16 9.31 -3.16
N ILE A 104 2.18 10.10 -3.62
CA ILE A 104 2.38 11.52 -3.94
C ILE A 104 2.78 12.31 -2.69
N LEU A 105 2.12 12.07 -1.55
CA LEU A 105 2.48 12.70 -0.27
C LEU A 105 3.93 12.45 0.11
N MET A 106 4.39 11.20 0.00
CA MET A 106 5.76 10.85 0.38
C MET A 106 6.76 11.50 -0.58
N ALA A 107 6.50 11.46 -1.89
CA ALA A 107 7.34 12.11 -2.89
C ALA A 107 7.44 13.64 -2.68
N LEU A 108 6.32 14.31 -2.38
CA LEU A 108 6.31 15.75 -2.07
C LEU A 108 7.00 16.05 -0.73
N SER A 109 6.87 15.18 0.26
CA SER A 109 7.55 15.34 1.56
C SER A 109 9.06 15.13 1.44
N GLU A 110 9.51 14.25 0.55
CA GLU A 110 10.91 14.10 0.20
C GLU A 110 11.43 15.33 -0.55
N ALA A 111 10.71 15.80 -1.58
CA ALA A 111 11.06 17.01 -2.30
C ALA A 111 11.17 18.24 -1.36
N ASN A 112 10.24 18.38 -0.42
CA ASN A 112 10.24 19.48 0.56
C ASN A 112 11.46 19.45 1.50
N SER A 113 12.08 18.29 1.70
CA SER A 113 13.31 18.17 2.51
C SER A 113 14.55 18.70 1.80
N ILE A 114 14.48 18.88 0.47
CA ILE A 114 15.55 19.42 -0.37
C ILE A 114 15.34 20.91 -0.60
N ALA A 115 14.11 21.30 -0.95
CA ALA A 115 13.75 22.69 -1.18
C ALA A 115 12.27 22.94 -0.83
N PRO A 116 11.90 24.13 -0.32
CA PRO A 116 10.51 24.45 -0.02
C PRO A 116 9.58 24.23 -1.22
N LEU A 117 8.42 23.63 -0.96
CA LEU A 117 7.40 23.44 -1.99
C LEU A 117 6.87 24.79 -2.52
N THR A 118 6.60 24.83 -3.82
CA THR A 118 5.82 25.93 -4.41
C THR A 118 4.38 25.91 -3.93
N THR A 119 3.68 27.04 -4.03
CA THR A 119 2.26 27.16 -3.64
C THR A 119 1.37 26.06 -4.22
N PRO A 120 1.40 25.73 -5.54
CA PRO A 120 0.58 24.63 -6.06
C PRO A 120 1.02 23.25 -5.57
N ALA A 121 2.32 23.02 -5.36
CA ALA A 121 2.81 21.74 -4.85
C ALA A 121 2.42 21.53 -3.36
N PHE A 122 2.40 22.59 -2.56
CA PHE A 122 1.89 22.53 -1.20
C PHE A 122 0.36 22.34 -1.17
N GLY A 123 -0.38 22.98 -2.08
CA GLY A 123 -1.81 22.73 -2.28
C GLY A 123 -2.10 21.27 -2.63
N LEU A 124 -1.31 20.68 -3.54
CA LEU A 124 -1.39 19.25 -3.87
C LEU A 124 -1.09 18.37 -2.64
N TRP A 125 -0.08 18.72 -1.85
CA TRP A 125 0.25 17.99 -0.63
C TRP A 125 -0.94 17.95 0.35
N LEU A 126 -1.59 19.09 0.60
CA LEU A 126 -2.79 19.16 1.46
C LEU A 126 -3.96 18.34 0.88
N ARG A 127 -4.19 18.42 -0.43
CA ARG A 127 -5.23 17.62 -1.10
C ARG A 127 -4.97 16.13 -0.92
N MET A 128 -3.76 15.67 -1.21
CA MET A 128 -3.41 14.24 -1.09
C MET A 128 -3.47 13.76 0.36
N TRP A 129 -3.15 14.60 1.34
CA TRP A 129 -3.31 14.29 2.77
C TRP A 129 -4.76 13.94 3.10
N ARG A 130 -5.69 14.77 2.61
CA ARG A 130 -7.12 14.54 2.78
C ARG A 130 -7.61 13.33 1.98
N THR A 131 -7.21 13.21 0.71
CA THR A 131 -7.59 12.08 -0.15
C THR A 131 -7.13 10.74 0.43
N ALA A 132 -5.94 10.70 1.05
CA ALA A 132 -5.43 9.53 1.76
C ALA A 132 -6.20 9.22 3.07
N GLY A 133 -7.12 10.10 3.49
CA GLY A 133 -7.90 9.94 4.71
C GLY A 133 -7.03 9.94 5.96
N LEU A 134 -5.98 10.76 5.97
CA LEU A 134 -5.10 10.94 7.12
C LEU A 134 -5.75 11.90 8.16
N PRO A 135 -5.38 11.80 9.45
CA PRO A 135 -5.93 12.66 10.50
C PRO A 135 -5.81 14.15 10.16
N PRO A 136 -6.82 14.97 10.48
CA PRO A 136 -6.75 16.41 10.24
C PRO A 136 -5.52 17.04 10.88
N ILE A 137 -4.90 18.01 10.19
CA ILE A 137 -3.82 18.81 10.75
C ILE A 137 -4.43 20.09 11.32
N GLU A 138 -4.49 20.19 12.65
CA GLU A 138 -5.17 21.29 13.36
C GLU A 138 -4.68 22.68 12.93
N SER A 139 -3.38 22.81 12.62
CA SER A 139 -2.77 24.07 12.19
C SER A 139 -3.06 24.47 10.74
N THR A 140 -3.68 23.60 9.94
CA THR A 140 -3.95 23.86 8.52
C THR A 140 -5.35 24.41 8.26
N GLY A 141 -6.28 24.36 9.22
CA GLY A 141 -7.64 24.93 9.07
C GLY A 141 -8.26 24.72 7.69
N ASP A 142 -8.81 25.79 7.11
CA ASP A 142 -9.36 25.81 5.74
C ASP A 142 -8.29 26.11 4.66
N SER A 143 -7.00 25.98 4.96
CA SER A 143 -5.92 26.36 4.03
C SER A 143 -6.01 25.62 2.70
N GLU A 144 -6.47 24.37 2.69
CA GLU A 144 -6.66 23.62 1.45
C GLU A 144 -7.69 24.32 0.53
N VAL A 145 -8.79 24.86 1.08
CA VAL A 145 -9.78 25.64 0.32
C VAL A 145 -9.14 26.89 -0.29
N HIS A 146 -8.27 27.56 0.48
CA HIS A 146 -7.54 28.74 0.00
C HIS A 146 -6.59 28.42 -1.16
N TYR A 147 -5.78 27.36 -1.04
CA TYR A 147 -4.86 26.95 -2.10
C TYR A 147 -5.59 26.45 -3.35
N GLN A 148 -6.71 25.73 -3.18
CA GLN A 148 -7.55 25.33 -4.29
C GLN A 148 -8.14 26.56 -5.01
N ALA A 149 -8.61 27.57 -4.28
CA ALA A 149 -9.13 28.79 -4.89
C ALA A 149 -8.09 29.56 -5.72
N ILE A 150 -6.81 29.50 -5.35
CA ILE A 150 -5.74 30.24 -6.03
C ILE A 150 -5.16 29.47 -7.22
N ALA A 151 -5.06 28.15 -7.12
CA ALA A 151 -4.21 27.36 -8.02
C ALA A 151 -4.83 26.03 -8.47
N ALA A 152 -6.16 25.86 -8.43
CA ALA A 152 -6.86 24.62 -8.79
C ALA A 152 -6.32 23.96 -10.07
N ASP A 153 -6.32 24.67 -11.20
CA ASP A 153 -5.87 24.13 -12.49
C ASP A 153 -4.42 23.61 -12.44
N ARG A 154 -3.55 24.31 -11.70
CA ARG A 154 -2.15 23.90 -11.56
C ARG A 154 -1.99 22.73 -10.59
N ILE A 155 -2.83 22.65 -9.56
CA ILE A 155 -2.87 21.51 -8.63
C ILE A 155 -3.36 20.27 -9.37
N ASP A 156 -4.41 20.38 -10.19
CA ASP A 156 -4.96 19.28 -10.99
C ASP A 156 -3.93 18.75 -11.99
N GLU A 157 -3.22 19.64 -12.69
CA GLU A 157 -2.13 19.28 -13.58
C GLU A 157 -1.01 18.55 -12.83
N LEU A 158 -0.59 19.08 -11.67
CA LEU A 158 0.44 18.44 -10.85
C LEU A 158 -0.01 17.07 -10.33
N GLU A 159 -1.28 16.91 -9.97
CA GLU A 159 -1.83 15.62 -9.56
C GLU A 159 -1.76 14.62 -10.71
N HIS A 160 -2.24 14.99 -11.90
CA HIS A 160 -2.20 14.13 -13.08
C HIS A 160 -0.77 13.70 -13.42
N GLN A 161 0.15 14.66 -13.47
CA GLN A 161 1.57 14.39 -13.72
C GLN A 161 2.17 13.49 -12.65
N SER A 162 1.87 13.72 -11.37
CA SER A 162 2.42 12.94 -10.26
C SER A 162 1.91 11.50 -10.29
N ARG A 163 0.60 11.29 -10.52
CA ARG A 163 0.01 9.96 -10.68
C ARG A 163 0.61 9.20 -11.87
N SER A 164 0.88 9.90 -12.96
CA SER A 164 1.54 9.31 -14.14
C SER A 164 3.00 8.95 -13.87
N LYS A 165 3.78 9.86 -13.29
CA LYS A 165 5.21 9.65 -13.01
C LYS A 165 5.47 8.59 -11.93
N LEU A 166 4.58 8.49 -10.94
CA LEU A 166 4.64 7.48 -9.88
C LEU A 166 3.90 6.20 -10.25
N ALA A 167 3.44 6.06 -11.50
CA ALA A 167 2.75 4.85 -11.91
C ALA A 167 3.68 3.64 -11.81
N VAL A 168 3.15 2.53 -11.30
CA VAL A 168 3.84 1.23 -11.26
C VAL A 168 3.21 0.35 -12.35
N PRO A 169 3.86 0.16 -13.52
CA PRO A 169 3.24 -0.55 -14.65
C PRO A 169 2.87 -1.99 -14.32
N THR A 170 3.63 -2.64 -13.43
CA THR A 170 3.43 -4.02 -12.98
C THR A 170 2.39 -4.16 -11.87
N ARG A 171 1.86 -3.05 -11.32
CA ARG A 171 0.81 -3.07 -10.30
C ARG A 171 -0.54 -3.29 -10.96
N VAL A 172 -0.73 -4.52 -11.42
CA VAL A 172 -1.94 -5.01 -12.08
C VAL A 172 -2.35 -6.33 -11.47
N LEU A 173 -3.66 -6.52 -11.29
CA LEU A 173 -4.18 -7.80 -10.87
C LEU A 173 -4.19 -8.73 -12.09
N GLY A 174 -3.26 -9.68 -12.11
CA GLY A 174 -3.15 -10.67 -13.18
C GLY A 174 -4.27 -11.71 -13.15
N GLU A 175 -4.07 -12.80 -13.88
CA GLU A 175 -4.96 -13.95 -13.79
C GLU A 175 -4.94 -14.53 -12.37
N ILE A 176 -6.13 -14.79 -11.83
CA ILE A 176 -6.29 -15.31 -10.47
C ILE A 176 -6.46 -16.82 -10.54
N ASP A 177 -5.39 -17.55 -10.24
CA ASP A 177 -5.46 -19.00 -9.99
C ASP A 177 -5.78 -19.25 -8.52
N CYS A 178 -7.00 -19.68 -8.24
CA CYS A 178 -7.48 -19.98 -6.89
C CYS A 178 -7.92 -21.44 -6.82
N HIS A 179 -7.38 -22.18 -5.86
CA HIS A 179 -7.72 -23.58 -5.61
C HIS A 179 -8.80 -23.77 -4.54
N GLY A 180 -9.41 -22.68 -4.06
CA GLY A 180 -10.50 -22.71 -3.08
C GLY A 180 -10.07 -22.66 -1.62
N TYR A 181 -8.81 -22.29 -1.37
CA TYR A 181 -8.26 -22.14 -0.02
C TYR A 181 -7.74 -20.73 0.18
N HIS A 182 -8.14 -20.10 1.27
CA HIS A 182 -7.67 -18.77 1.70
C HIS A 182 -7.00 -18.97 3.06
N HIS A 183 -5.69 -18.71 3.17
CA HIS A 183 -4.88 -19.03 4.35
C HIS A 183 -4.99 -20.48 4.81
N GLY A 184 -5.08 -21.42 3.86
CA GLY A 184 -5.22 -22.86 4.16
C GLY A 184 -6.63 -23.30 4.54
N GLU A 185 -7.55 -22.37 4.77
CA GLU A 185 -8.94 -22.68 5.08
C GLU A 185 -9.79 -22.80 3.81
N PRO A 186 -10.67 -23.81 3.71
CA PRO A 186 -11.55 -23.97 2.57
C PRO A 186 -12.56 -22.82 2.52
N VAL A 187 -12.67 -22.17 1.37
CA VAL A 187 -13.59 -21.06 1.15
C VAL A 187 -14.37 -21.18 -0.15
N ASP A 188 -15.52 -20.54 -0.15
CA ASP A 188 -16.37 -20.46 -1.32
C ASP A 188 -15.96 -19.31 -2.26
N CYS A 189 -14.77 -19.42 -2.86
CA CYS A 189 -14.23 -18.42 -3.78
C CYS A 189 -14.75 -18.60 -5.21
N LEU A 190 -15.27 -17.53 -5.82
CA LEU A 190 -15.82 -17.60 -7.18
C LEU A 190 -14.76 -17.85 -8.26
N HIS A 191 -13.50 -17.49 -8.03
CA HIS A 191 -12.40 -17.79 -8.95
C HIS A 191 -12.12 -19.30 -9.02
N ASN A 192 -12.12 -20.00 -7.88
CA ASN A 192 -12.02 -21.46 -7.86
C ASN A 192 -13.22 -22.14 -8.55
N ARG A 193 -14.45 -21.63 -8.34
CA ARG A 193 -15.64 -22.16 -9.03
C ARG A 193 -15.51 -22.05 -10.54
N ARG A 194 -15.02 -20.91 -11.06
CA ARG A 194 -14.82 -20.69 -12.49
C ARG A 194 -13.76 -21.65 -13.05
N ARG A 195 -12.60 -21.74 -12.39
CA ARG A 195 -11.53 -22.68 -12.71
C ARG A 195 -12.04 -24.13 -12.80
N SER A 196 -12.77 -24.57 -11.77
CA SER A 196 -13.31 -25.94 -11.70
C SER A 196 -14.30 -26.24 -12.83
N ARG A 197 -15.16 -25.28 -13.19
CA ARG A 197 -16.09 -25.42 -14.32
C ARG A 197 -15.36 -25.49 -15.66
N ALA A 198 -14.32 -24.68 -15.86
CA ALA A 198 -13.50 -24.73 -17.07
C ALA A 198 -12.81 -26.10 -17.23
N ALA A 199 -12.26 -26.65 -16.14
CA ALA A 199 -11.62 -27.96 -16.15
C ALA A 199 -12.60 -29.13 -16.42
N GLN A 200 -13.86 -29.02 -15.99
CA GLN A 200 -14.90 -30.02 -16.25
C GLN A 200 -15.40 -29.98 -17.71
N GLY A 201 -15.55 -28.78 -18.29
CA GLY A 201 -15.95 -28.62 -19.69
C GLY A 201 -14.94 -29.19 -20.69
N HIS A 202 -13.64 -29.15 -20.36
CA HIS A 202 -12.57 -29.75 -21.18
C HIS A 202 -12.51 -31.29 -21.12
N ARG A 203 -13.18 -31.93 -20.16
CA ARG A 203 -13.23 -33.41 -20.04
C ARG A 203 -14.45 -34.03 -20.72
N ALA A 204 -15.40 -33.22 -21.17
CA ALA A 204 -16.66 -33.65 -21.77
C ALA A 204 -16.71 -33.42 -23.30
N ALA A 205 -15.60 -32.98 -23.91
CA ALA A 205 -15.39 -32.83 -25.35
C ALA A 205 -14.27 -33.78 -25.81
#